data_AF-A0A659XXL1-F1
#
_entry.id   AF-A0A659XXL1-F1
#
_cell.length_a   1.000
_cell.length_b   1.000
_cell.length_c   1.000
_cell.angle_alpha   90.00
_cell.angle_beta   90.00
_cell.angle_gamma   90.00
#
_symmetry.space_group_name_H-M   'P 1'
#
loop_
_entity.id
_entity.type
_entity.pdbx_description
1 polymer ?
#
loop_
_entity_poly.entity_id
_entity_poly.type
_entity_poly.pdbx_seq_one_letter_code
_entity_poly.pdbx_strand_id
1 'polypeptide(L)' 'NKYVWMNAAFPMGVNINRSHKLFGWGTQIRGVENGGTVLNLPVHAFPTDDGSIAMKCPTEVAIDDRREAE' A
#
# COMPACT_ATOMS: atom_id res chain seq x y z
N ASN A 1 11.73 14.38 -4.44
CA ASN A 1 12.74 13.60 -3.68
C ASN A 1 12.95 14.14 -2.27
N LYS A 2 11.89 14.24 -1.47
CA LYS A 2 11.96 14.66 -0.05
C LYS A 2 11.33 13.64 0.91
N TYR A 3 10.67 12.61 0.37
CA TYR A 3 10.12 11.50 1.13
C TYR A 3 11.10 10.33 1.17
N VAL A 4 11.12 9.60 2.28
CA VAL A 4 11.89 8.37 2.44
C VAL A 4 11.01 7.21 1.99
N TRP A 5 11.24 6.74 0.76
CA TRP A 5 10.48 5.63 0.20
C TRP A 5 11.03 4.28 0.69
N MET A 6 10.12 3.36 0.99
CA MET A 6 10.46 1.98 1.29
C MET A 6 10.21 1.09 0.07
N ASN A 7 10.95 -0.02 -0.03
CA ASN A 7 10.73 -1.00 -1.10
C ASN A 7 9.39 -1.74 -0.88
N ALA A 8 8.57 -1.84 -1.94
CA ALA A 8 7.30 -2.56 -1.95
C ALA A 8 7.44 -4.09 -1.71
N ALA A 9 8.63 -4.66 -1.86
CA ALA A 9 8.90 -6.06 -1.53
C ALA A 9 8.72 -6.37 -0.03
N PHE A 10 8.98 -5.40 0.86
CA PHE A 10 8.83 -5.59 2.31
C PHE A 10 7.37 -5.83 2.74
N PRO A 11 6.39 -4.97 2.37
CA PRO A 11 4.99 -5.24 2.69
C PRO A 11 4.45 -6.51 2.02
N MET A 12 4.95 -6.88 0.83
CA MET A 12 4.63 -8.18 0.22
C MET A 12 5.15 -9.35 1.07
N GLY A 13 6.37 -9.26 1.60
CA GLY A 13 6.91 -10.25 2.53
C GLY A 13 6.08 -10.37 3.82
N VAL A 14 5.57 -9.25 4.35
CA VAL A 14 4.63 -9.27 5.50
C VAL A 14 3.35 -10.04 5.15
N ASN A 15 2.79 -9.84 3.95
CA ASN A 15 1.60 -10.55 3.52
C ASN A 15 1.86 -12.06 3.35
N ILE A 16 3.00 -12.46 2.79
CA ILE A 16 3.40 -13.89 2.70
C ILE A 16 3.49 -14.51 4.09
N ASN A 17 4.19 -13.85 5.02
CA ASN A 17 4.35 -14.33 6.38
C ASN A 17 2.99 -14.42 7.11
N ARG A 18 2.12 -13.42 6.91
CA ARG A 18 0.76 -13.39 7.47
C ARG A 18 -0.08 -14.55 6.92
N SER A 19 -0.03 -14.79 5.61
CA SER A 19 -0.75 -15.87 4.94
C SER A 19 -0.33 -17.24 5.50
N HIS A 20 0.98 -17.48 5.56
CA HIS A 20 1.53 -18.70 6.13
C HIS A 20 1.20 -18.85 7.62
N LYS A 21 1.21 -17.76 8.39
CA LYS A 21 0.88 -17.80 9.83
C LYS A 21 -0.60 -18.15 10.09
N LEU A 22 -1.52 -17.61 9.30
CA LEU A 22 -2.96 -17.79 9.50
C LEU A 22 -3.49 -19.08 8.88
N PHE A 23 -2.97 -19.47 7.71
CA PHE A 23 -3.52 -20.56 6.91
C PHE A 23 -2.54 -21.71 6.66
N GLY A 24 -1.28 -21.56 7.05
CA GLY A 24 -0.22 -22.57 6.80
C GLY A 24 0.34 -22.54 5.38
N TRP A 25 -0.20 -21.68 4.50
CA TRP A 25 0.16 -21.62 3.08
C TRP A 25 0.19 -20.17 2.58
N GLY A 26 0.96 -19.91 1.53
CA GLY A 26 1.10 -18.57 0.92
C GLY A 26 0.04 -18.23 -0.12
N THR A 27 -1.18 -18.77 -0.01
CA THR A 27 -2.23 -18.61 -1.05
C THR A 27 -2.99 -17.29 -0.94
N GLN A 28 -3.14 -16.74 0.27
CA GLN A 28 -3.83 -15.48 0.52
C GLN A 28 -2.84 -14.33 0.67
N ILE A 29 -2.25 -13.90 -0.45
CA ILE A 29 -1.21 -12.84 -0.50
C ILE A 29 -1.58 -11.69 -1.45
N ARG A 30 -2.77 -11.72 -2.05
CA ARG A 30 -3.21 -10.83 -3.13
C ARG A 30 -4.67 -10.44 -2.99
N GLY A 31 -5.06 -9.34 -3.61
CA GLY A 31 -6.44 -8.84 -3.57
C GLY A 31 -6.78 -8.12 -2.26
N VAL A 32 -7.78 -7.26 -2.31
CA VAL A 32 -8.18 -6.36 -1.22
C VAL A 32 -8.64 -7.15 0.01
N GLU A 33 -9.50 -8.16 -0.20
CA GLU A 33 -10.05 -8.94 0.90
C GLU A 33 -9.33 -10.28 1.13
N ASN A 34 -8.46 -10.69 0.20
CA ASN A 34 -7.82 -12.01 0.20
C ASN A 34 -6.34 -11.97 0.66
N GLY A 35 -6.06 -11.15 1.67
CA GLY A 35 -4.77 -11.10 2.35
C GLY A 35 -3.69 -10.24 1.69
N GLY A 36 -3.98 -9.59 0.55
CA GLY A 36 -3.05 -8.68 -0.14
C GLY A 36 -2.99 -7.26 0.43
N THR A 37 -3.92 -6.88 1.31
CA THR A 37 -4.01 -5.50 1.81
C THR A 37 -2.88 -5.13 2.77
N VAL A 38 -2.30 -3.96 2.50
CA VAL A 38 -1.30 -3.30 3.33
C VAL A 38 -1.99 -2.19 4.13
N LEU A 39 -2.00 -2.34 5.45
CA LEU A 39 -2.70 -1.43 6.37
C LEU A 39 -1.73 -0.45 7.03
N ASN A 40 -2.27 0.64 7.58
CA ASN A 40 -1.55 1.62 8.38
C ASN A 40 -0.34 2.24 7.67
N LEU A 41 -0.49 2.52 6.38
CA LEU A 41 0.54 3.25 5.63
C LEU A 41 0.65 4.70 6.15
N PRO A 42 1.86 5.28 6.20
CA PRO A 42 2.04 6.68 6.59
C PRO A 42 1.30 7.61 5.64
N VAL A 43 0.50 8.53 6.20
CA VAL A 43 -0.20 9.58 5.45
C VAL A 43 0.32 10.93 5.91
N HIS A 44 0.91 11.69 4.99
CA HIS A 44 1.31 13.07 5.25
C HIS A 44 0.24 14.03 4.72
N ALA A 45 -0.48 14.67 5.63
CA ALA A 45 -1.46 15.71 5.34
C ALA A 45 -0.79 17.09 5.45
N PHE A 46 -1.00 17.95 4.46
CA PHE A 46 -0.42 19.30 4.41
C PHE A 46 -1.46 20.32 3.90
N PRO A 47 -1.39 21.58 4.37
CA PRO A 47 -2.27 22.63 3.89
C PRO A 47 -1.93 22.99 2.43
N THR A 48 -2.95 23.26 1.63
CA THR A 48 -2.83 23.80 0.27
C THR A 48 -3.13 25.31 0.27
N ASP A 49 -2.73 25.97 -0.81
CA ASP A 49 -2.92 27.41 -1.00
C ASP A 49 -4.40 27.82 -1.03
N ASP A 50 -5.28 26.88 -1.38
CA ASP A 50 -6.73 27.05 -1.44
C ASP A 50 -7.40 26.90 -0.06
N GLY A 51 -6.62 26.73 1.01
CA GLY A 51 -7.10 26.53 2.39
C GLY A 51 -7.65 25.13 2.67
N SER A 52 -7.53 24.20 1.72
CA SER A 52 -7.88 22.79 1.93
C SER A 52 -6.69 21.99 2.47
N ILE A 53 -6.96 20.81 3.03
CA ILE A 53 -5.92 19.88 3.44
C ILE A 53 -5.77 18.83 2.34
N ALA A 54 -4.60 18.80 1.69
CA ALA A 54 -4.24 17.74 0.78
C ALA A 54 -3.48 16.63 1.52
N MET A 55 -3.59 15.41 1.00
CA MET A 55 -2.85 14.26 1.51
C MET A 55 -1.91 13.72 0.44
N LYS A 56 -0.66 13.44 0.83
CA LYS A 56 0.27 12.75 -0.03
C LYS A 56 -0.13 11.28 -0.12
N CYS A 57 -0.21 10.76 -1.34
CA CYS A 57 -0.42 9.33 -1.58
C CYS A 57 0.69 8.51 -0.90
N PRO A 58 0.34 7.46 -0.12
CA PRO A 58 1.34 6.61 0.55
C PRO A 58 2.13 5.72 -0.42
N THR A 59 1.63 5.50 -1.64
CA THR A 59 2.39 4.96 -2.77
C THR A 59 2.88 6.11 -3.66
N GLU A 60 3.94 5.87 -4.44
CA GLU A 60 4.55 6.93 -5.26
C GLU A 60 3.56 7.54 -6.27
N VAL A 61 2.65 6.70 -6.79
CA VAL A 61 1.60 7.05 -7.75
C VAL A 61 0.32 6.30 -7.38
N ALA A 62 -0.83 6.93 -7.63
CA ALA A 62 -2.13 6.27 -7.59
C ALA A 62 -2.35 5.56 -8.94
N ILE A 63 -2.64 4.26 -8.88
CA ILE A 63 -2.85 3.42 -10.06
C ILE A 63 -4.36 3.22 -10.22
N ASP A 64 -4.89 3.50 -11.41
CA ASP A 64 -6.27 3.21 -11.81
C ASP A 64 -6.42 1.74 -12.23
N ASP A 65 -7.64 1.19 -12.13
CA ASP A 65 -7.91 -0.23 -12.45
C ASP A 65 -7.41 -0.64 -13.85
N ARG A 66 -7.53 0.25 -14.84
CA ARG A 66 -7.04 0.00 -16.20
C ARG A 66 -5.53 -0.20 -16.22
N ARG A 67 -4.77 0.62 -15.49
CA ARG A 67 -3.31 0.56 -15.42
C ARG A 67 -2.80 -0.56 -14.51
N GLU A 68 -3.61 -1.02 -13.56
CA GLU A 68 -3.32 -2.23 -12.80
C GLU A 68 -3.43 -3.49 -13.67
N ALA A 69 -4.35 -3.48 -14.64
CA ALA A 69 -4.58 -4.58 -15.58
C ALA A 69 -3.66 -4.57 -16.83
N GLU A 70 -2.92 -3.49 -17.08
CA GLU A 70 -1.91 -3.36 -18.14
C GLU A 70 -0.63 -4.15 -17.81
#